data_AF-A0A0C6FL64-F1
#
_entry.id   AF-A0A0C6FL64-F1
#
_cell.length_a   1.000
_cell.length_b   1.000
_cell.length_c   1.000
_cell.angle_alpha   90.00
_cell.angle_beta   90.00
_cell.angle_gamma   90.00
#
_symmetry.space_group_name_H-M   'P 1'
#
loop_
_entity.id
_entity.type
_entity.pdbx_description
1 polymer ?
#
loop_
_entity_poly.entity_id
_entity_poly.type
_entity_poly.pdbx_seq_one_letter_code
_entity_poly.pdbx_strand_id
1 'polypeptide(L)' 'MTDAPLYPSQDGPGAGRIGEVTVRVMVGPDRSTVVVRRGGEPVLLHEVRPHGAEADGLGAVVEAAVREGTAALQG' A
#
# COMPACT_ATOMS: atom_id res chain seq x y z
N MET A 1 -3.26 -18.94 12.40
CA MET A 1 -3.65 -18.94 10.98
C MET A 1 -2.41 -18.57 10.20
N THR A 2 -2.04 -19.42 9.25
CA THR A 2 -0.70 -19.49 8.66
C THR A 2 -0.38 -18.22 7.88
N ASP A 3 0.72 -17.57 8.27
CA ASP A 3 1.31 -16.36 7.68
C ASP A 3 2.07 -16.71 6.38
N ALA A 4 1.39 -17.40 5.47
CA ALA A 4 1.97 -17.71 4.16
C ALA A 4 1.66 -16.53 3.23
N PRO A 5 2.67 -15.91 2.58
CA PRO A 5 2.41 -14.83 1.65
C PRO A 5 1.47 -15.33 0.54
N LEU A 6 0.36 -14.62 0.35
CA LEU A 6 -0.66 -14.94 -0.66
C LEU A 6 -0.10 -15.02 -2.08
N TYR A 7 1.07 -14.40 -2.30
CA TYR A 7 1.84 -14.43 -3.53
C TYR A 7 3.26 -14.86 -3.19
N PRO A 8 3.68 -16.10 -3.55
CA PRO A 8 5.06 -16.50 -3.35
C PRO A 8 5.96 -15.54 -4.13
N SER A 9 6.87 -14.88 -3.43
CA SER A 9 7.83 -13.97 -4.06
C SER A 9 8.64 -14.74 -5.12
N GLN A 10 8.77 -14.16 -6.31
CA GLN A 10 9.62 -14.71 -7.38
C GLN A 10 11.11 -14.39 -7.17
N ASP A 11 11.42 -13.66 -6.10
CA ASP A 11 12.77 -13.24 -5.79
C ASP A 11 13.59 -14.43 -5.28
N GLY A 12 14.52 -14.88 -6.14
CA GLY A 12 15.47 -15.94 -5.82
C GLY A 12 16.54 -15.50 -4.80
N PRO A 13 17.46 -16.41 -4.43
CA PRO A 13 18.57 -16.10 -3.54
C PRO A 13 19.37 -14.88 -4.04
N GLY A 14 19.45 -13.81 -3.25
CA GLY A 14 20.20 -12.59 -3.57
C GLY A 14 19.37 -11.31 -3.78
N ALA A 15 18.05 -11.35 -3.65
CA ALA A 15 17.16 -10.22 -3.96
C ALA A 15 17.18 -9.02 -2.99
N GLY A 16 18.07 -9.00 -1.99
CA GLY A 16 18.15 -7.92 -1.02
C GLY A 16 16.99 -7.91 -0.01
N ARG A 17 16.72 -6.76 0.60
CA ARG A 17 15.64 -6.62 1.59
C ARG A 17 14.27 -6.58 0.90
N ILE A 18 13.41 -7.53 1.23
CA ILE A 18 12.01 -7.54 0.81
C ILE A 18 11.20 -6.72 1.81
N GLY A 19 10.34 -5.83 1.33
CA GLY A 19 9.33 -5.16 2.16
C GLY A 19 7.97 -5.28 1.52
N GLU A 20 6.99 -5.71 2.31
CA GLU A 20 5.59 -5.79 1.89
C GLU A 20 4.89 -4.46 2.14
N VAL A 21 4.22 -3.94 1.10
CA VAL A 21 3.33 -2.77 1.21
C VAL A 21 1.92 -3.20 0.83
N THR A 22 0.98 -2.98 1.74
CA THR A 22 -0.44 -3.28 1.52
C THR A 22 -1.19 -1.99 1.24
N VAL A 23 -1.88 -1.95 0.10
CA VAL A 23 -2.84 -0.88 -0.24
C VAL A 23 -4.24 -1.46 -0.14
N ARG A 24 -5.07 -0.89 0.73
CA ARG A 24 -6.48 -1.26 0.87
C ARG A 24 -7.35 -0.10 0.42
N VAL A 25 -8.13 -0.33 -0.64
CA VAL A 25 -9.13 0.62 -1.15
C VAL A 25 -10.51 0.09 -0.78
N MET A 26 -11.29 0.90 -0.07
CA MET A 26 -12.68 0.63 0.29
C MET A 26 -13.54 1.67 -0.40
N VAL A 27 -14.30 1.25 -1.41
CA VAL A 27 -15.17 2.12 -2.21
C VAL A 27 -16.59 2.03 -1.64
N GLY A 28 -17.11 3.16 -1.17
CA GLY A 28 -18.49 3.31 -0.74
C GLY A 28 -19.26 4.28 -1.64
N PRO A 29 -20.60 4.29 -1.56
CA PRO A 29 -21.45 5.12 -2.42
C PRO A 29 -21.29 6.64 -2.18
N ASP A 30 -20.90 7.02 -0.96
CA ASP A 30 -20.71 8.43 -0.59
C ASP A 30 -19.23 8.81 -0.49
N ARG A 31 -18.39 7.84 -0.12
CA ARG A 31 -16.97 8.05 0.17
C ARG A 31 -16.15 6.82 -0.15
N SER A 32 -14.94 7.08 -0.60
CA SER A 32 -13.89 6.09 -0.78
C SER A 32 -12.79 6.31 0.26
N THR A 33 -12.27 5.23 0.82
CA THR A 33 -11.19 5.26 1.81
C THR A 33 -10.00 4.46 1.30
N VAL A 34 -8.81 5.03 1.44
CA VAL A 34 -7.55 4.37 1.11
C VAL A 34 -6.65 4.31 2.32
N VAL A 35 -6.14 3.11 2.57
CA VAL A 35 -5.20 2.82 3.64
C VAL A 35 -3.95 2.19 3.05
N VAL A 36 -2.79 2.78 3.30
CA VAL A 36 -1.49 2.20 2.92
C VAL A 36 -0.69 1.87 4.17
N ARG A 37 -0.10 0.67 4.18
CA ARG A 37 0.62 0.10 5.32
C ARG A 37 1.85 -0.63 4.83
N ARG A 38 2.91 -0.68 5.63
CA ARG A 38 4.06 -1.53 5.38
C ARG A 38 4.12 -2.63 6.44
N GLY A 39 3.96 -3.89 6.02
CA GLY A 39 3.90 -5.03 6.94
C GLY A 39 3.01 -4.76 8.17
N GLY A 40 3.57 -4.97 9.38
CA GLY A 40 2.92 -4.71 10.66
C GLY A 40 3.09 -3.28 11.21
N GLU A 41 3.66 -2.35 10.45
CA GLU A 41 3.90 -0.96 10.89
C GLU A 41 2.59 -0.15 11.00
N PRO A 42 2.62 1.00 11.72
CA PRO A 42 1.54 1.99 11.69
C PRO A 42 1.16 2.39 10.26
N VAL A 43 -0.06 2.88 10.10
CA VAL A 43 -0.60 3.31 8.81
C VAL A 43 0.25 4.45 8.24
N LEU A 44 0.78 4.27 7.03
CA LEU A 44 1.55 5.27 6.29
C LEU A 44 0.64 6.33 5.66
N LEU A 45 -0.55 5.92 5.22
CA LEU A 45 -1.54 6.81 4.64
C LEU A 45 -2.95 6.36 5.03
N HIS A 46 -3.76 7.30 5.48
CA HIS A 46 -5.19 7.14 5.70
C HIS A 46 -5.95 8.30 5.06
N GLU A 47 -6.48 8.06 3.86
CA GLU A 47 -7.14 9.08 3.06
C GLU A 47 -8.63 8.74 2.88
N VAL A 48 -9.51 9.74 3.06
CA VAL A 48 -10.94 9.61 2.82
C VAL A 48 -11.36 10.68 1.81
N ARG A 49 -12.00 10.25 0.73
CA ARG A 49 -12.45 11.13 -0.36
C ARG A 49 -13.95 10.98 -0.62
N PRO A 50 -14.66 12.04 -1.03
CA PRO A 50 -16.02 11.93 -1.54
C PRO A 50 -16.07 11.03 -2.78
N HIS A 51 -17.22 10.40 -2.99
CA HIS A 51 -17.48 9.63 -4.20
C HIS A 51 -17.46 10.53 -5.44
N GLY A 52 -16.89 10.04 -6.54
CA GLY A 52 -16.69 10.77 -7.80
C GLY A 52 -15.40 11.58 -7.86
N ALA A 53 -14.67 11.75 -6.75
CA ALA A 53 -13.38 12.46 -6.69
C ALA A 53 -12.16 11.53 -6.75
N GLU A 54 -12.38 10.22 -6.97
CA GLU A 54 -11.33 9.21 -6.93
C GLU A 54 -10.34 9.29 -8.10
N ALA A 55 -10.84 9.59 -9.29
CA ALA A 55 -10.08 9.48 -10.54
C ALA A 55 -8.89 10.44 -10.62
N ASP A 56 -9.01 11.64 -10.05
CA ASP A 56 -8.01 12.70 -10.24
C ASP A 56 -6.87 12.67 -9.22
N GLY A 57 -7.01 11.94 -8.10
CA GLY A 57 -6.10 12.10 -6.96
C GLY A 57 -5.64 10.84 -6.24
N LEU A 58 -6.43 9.75 -6.28
CA LEU A 58 -6.10 8.57 -5.47
C LEU A 58 -4.84 7.85 -5.96
N GLY A 59 -4.62 7.79 -7.27
CA GLY A 59 -3.42 7.17 -7.84
C GLY A 59 -2.12 7.84 -7.36
N ALA A 60 -2.06 9.17 -7.44
CA ALA A 60 -0.89 9.94 -7.01
C ALA A 60 -0.62 9.82 -5.51
N VAL A 61 -1.69 9.84 -4.71
CA VAL A 61 -1.60 9.71 -3.25
C VAL A 61 -1.12 8.30 -2.84
N VAL A 62 -1.61 7.26 -3.50
CA VAL A 62 -1.12 5.88 -3.31
C VAL A 62 0.33 5.76 -3.75
N GLU A 63 0.71 6.29 -4.92
CA GLU A 63 2.09 6.24 -5.41
C GLU A 63 3.06 6.89 -4.43
N ALA A 64 2.74 8.07 -3.90
CA ALA A 64 3.55 8.78 -2.92
C ALA A 64 3.74 7.95 -1.64
N ALA A 65 2.65 7.37 -1.12
CA ALA A 65 2.70 6.55 0.10
C ALA A 65 3.49 5.25 -0.09
N VAL A 66 3.40 4.62 -1.26
CA VAL A 66 4.22 3.42 -1.58
C VAL A 66 5.69 3.79 -1.69
N ARG A 67 6.01 4.93 -2.31
CA ARG A 67 7.40 5.44 -2.41
C ARG A 67 7.98 5.71 -1.03
N GLU A 68 7.22 6.35 -0.14
CA GLU A 68 7.62 6.57 1.26
C GLU A 68 7.82 5.24 2.00
N GLY A 69 6.85 4.32 1.91
CA GLY A 69 6.94 3.01 2.55
C GLY A 69 8.12 2.16 2.09
N THR A 70 8.59 2.35 0.87
CA THR A 70 9.71 1.59 0.28
C THR A 70 11.07 2.30 0.36
N ALA A 71 11.11 3.58 0.76
CA ALA A 71 12.35 4.36 0.78
C ALA A 71 13.47 3.71 1.62
N ALA A 72 13.11 3.07 2.75
CA ALA A 72 14.09 2.40 3.62
C ALA A 72 14.61 1.05 3.09
N LEU A 73 14.11 0.57 1.94
CA LEU A 73 14.60 -0.63 1.25
C LEU A 73 15.68 -0.30 0.21
N GLN A 74 15.89 0.98 -0.10
CA GLN A 74 16.83 1.43 -1.13
C GLN A 74 18.29 1.57 -0.64
N GLY A 75 18.58 1.22 0.62
CA GLY A 75 19.92 1.27 1.22
C GLY A 75 20.32 -0.07 1.83
#